data_AF-A0A0R2GV44-F1
#
_entry.id   AF-A0A0R2GV44-F1
#
_cell.length_a   1.000
_cell.length_b   1.000
_cell.length_c   1.000
_cell.angle_alpha   90.00
_cell.angle_beta   90.00
_cell.angle_gamma   90.00
#
_symmetry.space_group_name_H-M   'P 1'
#
loop_
_entity.id
_entity.type
_entity.pdbx_description
1 polymer ?
#
loop_
_entity_poly.entity_id
_entity_poly.type
_entity_poly.pdbx_seq_one_letter_code
_entity_poly.pdbx_strand_id
1 'polypeptide(L)'
;MRDFRDYISDYRELIEDRLANGEAEAAILADLGTPKQVVANIMTEEGLERRRWLTGPQLALVIVLVILGLPVWGGFALALLGILFALICVLLSLYVTLWAVPFSLAIMTVATLFAGVMGIPAGLVALGKSGLAYGLAELGAALICLGVFLLSLVLTWSLAKLLLRGTAWGWQMVLRWFGKQQAVAVHQTMPPFFNKGYWLVTALLIALGMLLVVSACGLNGWHIPAVSDAAMHHWYNAFNFTAPR
;
A
#
# COMPACT_ATOMS: atom_id res chain seq x y z
N MET A 1 -47.88 11.67 15.80
CA MET A 1 -49.27 11.23 16.05
C MET A 1 -49.93 12.38 16.79
N ARG A 2 -51.02 12.96 16.27
CA ARG A 2 -51.79 13.98 16.99
C ARG A 2 -52.45 13.35 18.21
N ASP A 3 -52.50 14.09 19.32
CA ASP A 3 -53.03 13.57 20.58
C ASP A 3 -54.56 13.68 20.59
N PHE A 4 -55.24 12.84 21.37
CA PHE A 4 -56.72 12.81 21.39
C PHE A 4 -57.34 14.17 21.81
N ARG A 5 -56.60 14.93 22.62
CA ARG A 5 -56.99 16.27 23.06
C ARG A 5 -57.04 17.28 21.90
N ASP A 6 -56.14 17.15 20.92
CA ASP A 6 -56.10 18.05 19.76
C ASP A 6 -57.39 17.86 18.94
N TYR A 7 -57.80 16.62 18.71
CA TYR A 7 -59.05 16.30 18.01
C TYR A 7 -60.29 16.87 18.73
N ILE A 8 -60.36 16.78 20.06
CA ILE A 8 -61.47 17.37 20.82
C ILE A 8 -61.48 18.89 20.67
N SER A 9 -60.31 19.53 20.69
CA SER A 9 -60.18 20.97 20.52
C SER A 9 -60.71 21.43 19.15
N ASP A 10 -60.32 20.71 18.08
CA ASP A 10 -60.76 21.00 16.72
C ASP A 10 -62.30 20.93 16.59
N TYR A 11 -62.95 19.92 17.18
CA TYR A 11 -64.41 19.80 17.17
C TYR A 11 -65.10 20.87 18.03
N ARG A 12 -64.45 21.32 19.11
CA ARG A 12 -64.97 22.38 19.97
C ARG A 12 -64.98 23.73 19.26
N GLU A 13 -63.88 24.06 18.59
CA GLU A 13 -63.78 25.28 17.75
C GLU A 13 -64.84 25.26 16.65
N LEU A 14 -65.05 24.13 15.98
CA LEU A 14 -66.09 23.97 14.96
C LEU A 14 -67.52 24.22 15.48
N ILE A 15 -67.83 23.74 16.69
CA ILE A 15 -69.15 23.95 17.31
C ILE A 15 -69.31 25.41 17.74
N GLU A 16 -68.26 26.01 18.30
CA GLU A 16 -68.26 27.42 18.73
C GLU A 16 -68.43 28.37 17.53
N ASP A 17 -67.79 28.08 16.40
CA ASP A 17 -67.96 28.85 15.15
C ASP A 17 -69.41 28.81 14.63
N ARG A 18 -70.04 27.64 14.63
CA ARG A 18 -71.43 27.50 14.17
C ARG A 18 -72.42 28.16 15.13
N LEU A 19 -72.17 28.08 16.44
CA LEU A 19 -72.98 28.77 17.44
C LEU A 19 -72.86 30.30 17.30
N ALA A 20 -71.66 30.81 17.01
CA ALA A 20 -71.43 32.24 16.75
C ALA A 20 -72.14 32.73 15.49
N ASN A 21 -72.35 31.85 14.50
CA ASN A 21 -73.13 32.12 13.29
C ASN A 21 -74.66 32.08 13.51
N GLY A 22 -75.12 31.88 14.75
CA GLY A 22 -76.53 31.94 15.13
C GLY A 22 -77.31 30.64 14.92
N GLU A 23 -76.62 29.52 14.66
CA GLU A 23 -77.25 28.20 14.61
C GLU A 23 -77.58 27.71 16.03
N ALA A 24 -78.79 27.18 16.22
CA ALA A 24 -79.18 26.61 17.50
C ALA A 24 -78.35 25.35 17.79
N GLU A 25 -77.81 25.24 19.01
CA GLU A 25 -76.95 24.13 19.45
C GLU A 25 -77.55 22.75 19.16
N ALA A 26 -78.87 22.59 19.32
CA ALA A 26 -79.57 21.35 19.04
C ALA A 26 -79.53 20.93 17.56
N ALA A 27 -79.47 21.89 16.63
CA ALA A 27 -79.34 21.62 15.20
C ALA A 27 -77.91 21.20 14.83
N ILE A 28 -76.91 21.83 15.44
CA ILE A 28 -75.49 21.51 15.25
C ILE A 28 -75.17 20.09 15.74
N LEU A 29 -75.69 19.72 16.92
CA LEU A 29 -75.50 18.38 17.49
C LEU A 29 -76.25 17.29 16.72
N ALA A 30 -77.39 17.63 16.08
CA ALA A 30 -78.10 16.71 15.21
C ALA A 30 -77.35 16.47 13.88
N ASP A 31 -76.73 17.50 13.31
CA ASP A 31 -75.92 17.43 12.08
C ASP A 31 -74.62 16.66 12.28
N LEU A 32 -73.92 16.88 13.40
CA LEU A 32 -72.69 16.15 13.75
C LEU A 32 -72.95 14.69 14.11
N GLY A 33 -74.18 14.35 14.49
CA GLY A 33 -74.57 13.00 14.90
C GLY A 33 -73.94 12.57 16.23
N THR A 34 -74.26 11.35 16.67
CA THR A 34 -73.70 10.82 17.92
C THR A 34 -72.22 10.45 17.73
N PRO A 35 -71.35 10.58 18.76
CA PRO A 35 -69.94 10.21 18.66
C PRO A 35 -69.70 8.77 18.19
N LYS A 36 -70.63 7.85 18.50
CA LYS A 36 -70.59 6.47 18.03
C LYS A 36 -70.83 6.35 16.52
N GLN A 37 -71.70 7.19 15.95
CA GLN A 37 -71.95 7.22 14.50
C GLN A 37 -70.76 7.81 13.74
N VAL A 38 -70.11 8.85 14.28
CA VAL A 38 -68.90 9.43 13.67
C VAL A 38 -67.76 8.41 13.61
N VAL A 39 -67.53 7.67 14.70
CA VAL A 39 -66.51 6.60 14.73
C VAL A 39 -66.88 5.46 13.78
N ALA A 40 -68.16 5.07 13.71
CA ALA A 40 -68.63 4.06 12.78
C ALA A 40 -68.42 4.49 11.32
N ASN A 41 -68.73 5.74 10.98
CA ASN A 41 -68.54 6.29 9.64
C ASN A 41 -67.05 6.38 9.25
N ILE A 42 -66.17 6.77 10.17
CA ILE A 42 -64.71 6.78 9.96
C ILE A 42 -64.15 5.36 9.76
N MET A 43 -64.74 4.35 10.42
CA MET A 43 -64.37 2.96 10.20
C MET A 43 -64.89 2.38 8.88
N THR A 44 -66.01 2.91 8.35
CA THR A 44 -66.59 2.48 7.07
C THR A 44 -66.05 3.25 5.87
N GLU A 45 -65.66 4.52 6.03
CA GLU A 45 -64.97 5.28 5.00
C GLU A 45 -63.54 4.79 4.92
N GLU A 46 -63.29 4.02 3.86
CA GLU A 46 -62.09 3.25 3.54
C GLU A 46 -60.81 4.12 3.43
N GLY A 47 -60.35 4.69 4.54
CA GLY A 47 -59.11 5.45 4.68
C GLY A 47 -57.89 4.60 5.07
N LEU A 48 -57.97 3.28 4.91
CA LEU A 48 -56.79 2.42 4.85
C LEU A 48 -56.61 2.03 3.39
N GLU A 49 -55.92 2.89 2.63
CA GLU A 49 -55.48 2.58 1.28
C GLU A 49 -55.03 1.13 1.22
N ARG A 50 -55.82 0.34 0.50
CA ARG A 50 -55.58 -1.05 0.21
C ARG A 50 -54.23 -1.11 -0.48
N ARG A 51 -53.14 -1.35 0.29
CA ARG A 51 -51.84 -1.74 -0.25
C ARG A 51 -52.15 -2.78 -1.31
N ARG A 52 -51.94 -2.49 -2.59
CA ARG A 52 -52.34 -3.41 -3.66
C ARG A 52 -51.41 -4.62 -3.55
N TRP A 53 -51.85 -5.68 -2.87
CA TRP A 53 -51.10 -6.92 -2.80
C TRP A 53 -50.97 -7.44 -4.22
N LEU A 54 -49.74 -7.68 -4.68
CA LEU A 54 -49.48 -8.31 -5.96
C LEU A 54 -50.26 -9.62 -6.00
N THR A 55 -51.00 -9.88 -7.08
CA THR A 55 -51.73 -11.15 -7.23
C THR A 55 -50.73 -12.32 -7.27
N GLY A 56 -51.10 -13.51 -6.80
CA GLY A 56 -50.24 -14.70 -6.75
C GLY A 56 -49.33 -14.91 -7.98
N PRO A 57 -49.83 -14.83 -9.23
CA PRO A 57 -48.99 -14.93 -10.43
C PRO A 57 -48.04 -13.74 -10.64
N GLN A 58 -48.42 -12.53 -10.23
CA GLN A 58 -47.53 -11.35 -10.25
C GLN A 58 -46.43 -11.48 -9.19
N LEU A 59 -46.76 -12.01 -8.01
CA LEU A 59 -45.78 -12.28 -6.95
C LEU A 59 -44.80 -13.38 -7.40
N ALA A 60 -45.29 -14.44 -8.05
CA ALA A 60 -44.46 -15.50 -8.63
C ALA A 60 -43.53 -14.96 -9.73
N LEU A 61 -44.03 -14.11 -10.63
CA LEU A 61 -43.20 -13.44 -11.63
C LEU A 61 -42.12 -12.57 -11.00
N VAL A 62 -42.46 -11.78 -9.97
CA VAL A 62 -41.50 -10.95 -9.22
C VAL A 62 -40.45 -11.84 -8.53
N ILE A 63 -40.85 -12.94 -7.89
CA ILE A 63 -39.94 -13.88 -7.25
C ILE A 63 -39.00 -14.52 -8.27
N VAL A 64 -39.50 -14.94 -9.44
CA VAL A 64 -38.68 -15.49 -10.52
C VAL A 64 -37.73 -14.43 -11.09
N LEU A 65 -38.19 -13.19 -11.25
CA LEU A 65 -37.34 -12.06 -11.68
C LEU A 65 -36.27 -11.73 -10.64
N VAL A 66 -36.58 -11.85 -9.34
CA VAL A 66 -35.62 -11.64 -8.25
C VAL A 66 -34.62 -12.78 -8.17
N ILE A 67 -35.05 -14.04 -8.34
CA ILE A 67 -34.18 -15.23 -8.35
C ILE A 67 -33.30 -15.26 -9.61
N LEU A 68 -33.76 -14.77 -10.75
CA LEU A 68 -32.94 -14.62 -11.96
C LEU A 68 -32.10 -13.34 -11.95
N GLY A 69 -32.55 -12.29 -11.25
CA GLY A 69 -31.77 -11.09 -10.99
C GLY A 69 -30.61 -11.37 -10.04
N LEU A 70 -30.82 -12.13 -8.98
CA LEU A 70 -29.80 -12.46 -7.97
C LEU A 70 -28.48 -13.03 -8.54
N PRO A 71 -28.46 -14.00 -9.48
CA PRO A 71 -27.23 -14.51 -10.07
C PRO A 71 -26.53 -13.48 -10.96
N VAL A 72 -27.28 -12.59 -11.62
CA VAL A 72 -26.71 -11.50 -12.43
C VAL A 72 -26.12 -10.41 -11.54
N TRP A 73 -26.86 -9.92 -10.55
CA TRP A 73 -26.38 -8.91 -9.59
C TRP A 73 -25.26 -9.44 -8.69
N GLY A 74 -25.35 -10.72 -8.28
CA GLY A 74 -24.29 -11.39 -7.53
C GLY A 74 -23.00 -11.54 -8.35
N GLY A 75 -23.13 -11.88 -9.64
CA GLY A 75 -22.00 -11.89 -10.58
C GLY A 75 -21.36 -10.50 -10.76
N PHE A 76 -22.17 -9.46 -10.92
CA PHE A 76 -21.67 -8.08 -10.98
C PHE A 76 -20.98 -7.63 -9.68
N ALA A 77 -21.54 -7.97 -8.52
CA ALA A 77 -20.95 -7.66 -7.23
C ALA A 77 -19.60 -8.39 -7.02
N LEU A 78 -19.53 -9.67 -7.38
CA LEU A 78 -18.29 -10.44 -7.34
C LEU A 78 -17.25 -9.93 -8.35
N ALA A 79 -17.68 -9.56 -9.56
CA ALA A 79 -16.80 -8.96 -10.56
C ALA A 79 -16.24 -7.61 -10.07
N LEU A 80 -17.08 -6.75 -9.49
CA LEU A 80 -16.66 -5.48 -8.90
C LEU A 80 -15.70 -5.69 -7.72
N LEU A 81 -15.97 -6.67 -6.85
CA LEU A 81 -15.08 -7.04 -5.76
C LEU A 81 -13.74 -7.58 -6.28
N GLY A 82 -13.78 -8.39 -7.34
CA GLY A 82 -12.59 -8.92 -8.01
C GLY A 82 -11.74 -7.82 -8.63
N ILE A 83 -12.35 -6.82 -9.28
CA ILE A 83 -11.66 -5.65 -9.83
C ILE A 83 -11.03 -4.82 -8.71
N LEU A 84 -11.74 -4.58 -7.61
CA LEU A 84 -11.20 -3.86 -6.46
C LEU A 84 -10.03 -4.61 -5.82
N PHE A 85 -10.15 -5.93 -5.67
CA PHE A 85 -9.08 -6.77 -5.17
C PHE A 85 -7.86 -6.75 -6.09
N ALA A 86 -8.07 -6.87 -7.40
CA ALA A 86 -6.99 -6.75 -8.39
C ALA A 86 -6.29 -5.40 -8.31
N LEU A 87 -7.04 -4.30 -8.16
CA LEU A 87 -6.48 -2.95 -8.00
C LEU A 87 -5.59 -2.85 -6.74
N ILE A 88 -6.06 -3.40 -5.61
CA ILE A 88 -5.28 -3.45 -4.36
C ILE A 88 -4.00 -4.26 -4.55
N CYS A 89 -4.08 -5.43 -5.20
CA CYS A 89 -2.91 -6.26 -5.49
C CYS A 89 -1.90 -5.56 -6.40
N VAL A 90 -2.36 -4.82 -7.42
CA VAL A 90 -1.49 -4.03 -8.31
C VAL A 90 -0.79 -2.92 -7.54
N LEU A 91 -1.53 -2.16 -6.72
CA LEU A 91 -0.95 -1.11 -5.86
C LEU A 91 0.09 -1.68 -4.89
N LEU A 92 -0.20 -2.82 -4.28
CA LEU A 92 0.72 -3.50 -3.37
C LEU A 92 1.98 -3.98 -4.10
N SER A 93 1.82 -4.60 -5.28
CA SER A 93 2.94 -5.05 -6.11
C SER A 93 3.86 -3.90 -6.51
N LEU A 94 3.27 -2.76 -6.91
CA LEU A 94 4.04 -1.57 -7.23
C LEU A 94 4.79 -1.04 -6.00
N TYR A 95 4.15 -1.03 -4.82
CA TYR A 95 4.78 -0.63 -3.57
C TYR A 95 5.96 -1.54 -3.19
N VAL A 96 5.78 -2.86 -3.29
CA VAL A 96 6.84 -3.84 -3.00
C VAL A 96 8.00 -3.68 -3.99
N THR A 97 7.72 -3.54 -5.28
CA THR A 97 8.75 -3.36 -6.32
C THR A 97 9.54 -2.06 -6.09
N LEU A 98 8.86 -0.99 -5.70
CA LEU A 98 9.47 0.29 -5.38
C LEU A 98 10.46 0.17 -4.19
N TRP A 99 10.12 -0.62 -3.17
CA TRP A 99 10.98 -0.89 -2.02
C TRP A 99 12.01 -2.01 -2.24
N ALA A 100 11.84 -2.85 -3.27
CA ALA A 100 12.79 -3.90 -3.61
C ALA A 100 14.14 -3.33 -4.09
N VAL A 101 14.13 -2.18 -4.79
CA VAL A 101 15.33 -1.54 -5.31
C VAL A 101 16.31 -1.09 -4.22
N PRO A 102 15.92 -0.30 -3.19
CA PRO A 102 16.85 0.05 -2.11
C PRO A 102 17.27 -1.17 -1.30
N PHE A 103 16.41 -2.19 -1.19
CA PHE A 103 16.74 -3.42 -0.48
C PHE A 103 17.82 -4.24 -1.18
N SER A 104 17.74 -4.39 -2.52
CA SER A 104 18.78 -5.09 -3.29
C SER A 104 20.12 -4.36 -3.24
N LEU A 105 20.10 -3.03 -3.31
CA LEU A 105 21.31 -2.21 -3.14
C LEU A 105 21.90 -2.33 -1.73
N ALA A 106 21.06 -2.39 -0.69
CA ALA A 106 21.54 -2.64 0.66
C ALA A 106 22.25 -3.99 0.78
N ILE A 107 21.70 -5.06 0.21
CA ILE A 107 22.37 -6.37 0.18
C ILE A 107 23.70 -6.29 -0.57
N MET A 108 23.74 -5.61 -1.72
CA MET A 108 24.95 -5.40 -2.50
C MET A 108 26.03 -4.65 -1.69
N THR A 109 25.65 -3.65 -0.88
CA THR A 109 26.61 -2.94 0.00
C THR A 109 27.24 -3.89 1.01
N VAL A 110 26.44 -4.75 1.65
CA VAL A 110 26.96 -5.70 2.65
C VAL A 110 27.87 -6.73 1.99
N ALA A 111 27.49 -7.27 0.82
CA ALA A 111 28.28 -8.24 0.09
C ALA A 111 29.64 -7.66 -0.37
N THR A 112 29.64 -6.44 -0.90
CA THR A 112 30.87 -5.76 -1.36
C THR A 112 31.79 -5.37 -0.22
N LEU A 113 31.24 -5.00 0.95
CA LEU A 113 32.02 -4.81 2.17
C LEU A 113 32.69 -6.10 2.62
N PHE A 114 31.94 -7.21 2.66
CA PHE A 114 32.48 -8.51 3.06
C PHE A 114 33.58 -8.98 2.11
N ALA A 115 33.36 -8.85 0.80
CA ALA A 115 34.34 -9.19 -0.23
C ALA A 115 35.61 -8.34 -0.10
N GLY A 116 35.48 -7.03 0.13
CA GLY A 116 36.62 -6.14 0.32
C GLY A 116 37.41 -6.43 1.60
N VAL A 117 36.73 -6.63 2.73
CA VAL A 117 37.37 -6.89 4.03
C VAL A 117 38.05 -8.25 4.08
N MET A 118 37.43 -9.29 3.52
CA MET A 118 38.01 -10.63 3.47
C MET A 118 39.06 -10.79 2.37
N GLY A 119 38.95 -10.02 1.27
CA GLY A 119 39.91 -10.04 0.17
C GLY A 119 41.28 -9.47 0.53
N ILE A 120 41.37 -8.55 1.49
CA ILE A 120 42.66 -7.99 1.94
C ILE A 120 43.56 -9.06 2.58
N PRO A 121 43.14 -9.80 3.64
CA PRO A 121 43.96 -10.84 4.23
C PRO A 121 44.20 -12.01 3.27
N ALA A 122 43.22 -12.35 2.42
CA ALA A 122 43.39 -13.39 1.41
C ALA A 122 44.49 -13.01 0.39
N GLY A 123 44.43 -11.78 -0.15
CA GLY A 123 45.45 -11.24 -1.05
C GLY A 123 46.85 -11.14 -0.41
N LEU A 124 46.93 -10.83 0.89
CA LEU A 124 48.20 -10.79 1.61
C LEU A 124 48.82 -12.19 1.78
N VAL A 125 48.00 -13.21 2.05
CA VAL A 125 48.47 -14.60 2.12
C VAL A 125 48.87 -15.11 0.74
N ALA A 126 48.11 -14.72 -0.29
CA ALA A 126 48.37 -15.05 -1.68
C ALA A 126 49.72 -14.50 -2.18
N LEU A 127 50.10 -13.27 -1.79
CA LEU A 127 51.42 -12.71 -2.10
C LEU A 127 52.59 -13.61 -1.65
N GLY A 128 52.43 -14.32 -0.53
CA GLY A 128 53.46 -15.20 0.02
C GLY A 128 53.46 -16.63 -0.52
N LYS A 129 52.34 -17.13 -1.06
CA LYS A 129 52.16 -18.56 -1.41
C LYS A 129 51.93 -18.83 -2.90
N SER A 130 51.14 -17.99 -3.58
CA SER A 130 50.68 -18.23 -4.96
C SER A 130 51.37 -17.35 -6.01
N GLY A 131 52.29 -16.50 -5.57
CA GLY A 131 53.11 -15.67 -6.45
C GLY A 131 52.67 -14.20 -6.45
N LEU A 132 53.64 -13.33 -6.76
CA LEU A 132 53.53 -11.89 -6.60
C LEU A 132 52.41 -11.29 -7.48
N ALA A 133 52.25 -11.78 -8.70
CA ALA A 133 51.17 -11.35 -9.61
C ALA A 133 49.77 -11.70 -9.08
N TYR A 134 49.57 -12.93 -8.60
CA TYR A 134 48.25 -13.36 -8.12
C TYR A 134 47.85 -12.62 -6.84
N GLY A 135 48.78 -12.43 -5.89
CA GLY A 135 48.51 -11.67 -4.66
C GLY A 135 48.20 -10.18 -4.92
N LEU A 136 48.88 -9.54 -5.87
CA LEU A 136 48.56 -8.15 -6.26
C LEU A 136 47.19 -8.02 -6.93
N ALA A 137 46.80 -8.99 -7.77
CA ALA A 137 45.48 -8.99 -8.41
C ALA A 137 44.35 -9.12 -7.38
N GLU A 138 44.52 -10.00 -6.39
CA GLU A 138 43.53 -10.22 -5.33
C GLU A 138 43.40 -9.01 -4.40
N LEU A 139 44.51 -8.37 -4.03
CA LEU A 139 44.50 -7.12 -3.27
C LEU A 139 43.85 -5.98 -4.07
N GLY A 140 44.14 -5.87 -5.37
CA GLY A 140 43.52 -4.90 -6.25
C GLY A 140 42.01 -5.10 -6.36
N ALA A 141 41.55 -6.36 -6.49
CA ALA A 141 40.13 -6.71 -6.49
C ALA A 141 39.45 -6.34 -5.16
N ALA A 142 40.09 -6.60 -4.03
CA ALA A 142 39.58 -6.23 -2.71
C ALA A 142 39.42 -4.70 -2.56
N LEU A 143 40.39 -3.91 -3.03
CA LEU A 143 40.31 -2.44 -3.03
C LEU A 143 39.18 -1.92 -3.93
N ILE A 144 38.99 -2.51 -5.11
CA ILE A 144 37.87 -2.16 -6.00
C ILE A 144 36.54 -2.47 -5.32
N CYS A 145 36.40 -3.63 -4.66
CA CYS A 145 35.20 -3.97 -3.91
C CYS A 145 34.90 -2.98 -2.79
N LEU A 146 35.91 -2.49 -2.06
CA LEU A 146 35.73 -1.43 -1.06
C LEU A 146 35.33 -0.08 -1.68
N GLY A 147 35.88 0.25 -2.86
CA GLY A 147 35.44 1.43 -3.62
C GLY A 147 33.98 1.32 -4.06
N VAL A 148 33.57 0.16 -4.57
CA VAL A 148 32.17 -0.11 -4.98
C VAL A 148 31.22 -0.11 -3.77
N PHE A 149 31.66 -0.62 -2.62
CA PHE A 149 30.92 -0.51 -1.36
C PHE A 149 30.59 0.94 -1.03
N LEU A 150 31.59 1.82 -1.07
CA LEU A 150 31.38 3.25 -0.83
C LEU A 150 30.41 3.86 -1.87
N LEU A 151 30.55 3.56 -3.17
CA LEU A 151 29.59 4.07 -4.16
C LEU A 151 28.16 3.59 -3.91
N SER A 152 27.99 2.31 -3.60
CA SER A 152 26.68 1.70 -3.35
C SER A 152 26.00 2.25 -2.10
N LEU A 153 26.77 2.68 -1.09
CA LEU A 153 26.24 3.31 0.13
C LEU A 153 25.63 4.70 -0.17
N VAL A 154 26.30 5.50 -1.02
CA VAL A 154 25.75 6.78 -1.51
C VAL A 154 24.45 6.55 -2.28
N LEU A 155 24.47 5.56 -3.17
CA LEU A 155 23.37 5.28 -4.07
C LEU A 155 22.13 4.83 -3.28
N THR A 156 22.30 3.88 -2.36
CA THR A 156 21.24 3.39 -1.47
C THR A 156 20.63 4.53 -0.66
N TRP A 157 21.47 5.41 -0.10
CA TRP A 157 21.02 6.57 0.67
C TRP A 157 20.24 7.58 -0.19
N SER A 158 20.72 7.85 -1.41
CA SER A 158 20.08 8.79 -2.34
C SER A 158 18.74 8.26 -2.82
N LEU A 159 18.64 6.97 -3.15
CA LEU A 159 17.38 6.33 -3.49
C LEU A 159 16.42 6.29 -2.30
N ALA A 160 16.89 5.96 -1.10
CA ALA A 160 16.06 5.99 0.10
C ALA A 160 15.46 7.39 0.33
N LYS A 161 16.25 8.46 0.14
CA LYS A 161 15.72 9.84 0.21
C LYS A 161 14.67 10.12 -0.85
N LEU A 162 14.93 9.72 -2.09
CA LEU A 162 14.00 9.95 -3.20
C LEU A 162 12.66 9.23 -2.93
N LEU A 163 12.73 7.99 -2.45
CA LEU A 163 11.56 7.19 -2.11
C LEU A 163 10.80 7.75 -0.91
N LEU A 164 11.50 8.17 0.15
CA LEU A 164 10.87 8.82 1.30
C LEU A 164 10.20 10.13 0.92
N ARG A 165 10.82 10.93 0.04
CA ARG A 165 10.21 12.16 -0.49
C ARG A 165 9.01 11.85 -1.39
N GLY A 166 9.11 10.84 -2.25
CA GLY A 166 8.02 10.43 -3.13
C GLY A 166 6.81 9.90 -2.36
N THR A 167 7.04 9.07 -1.34
CA THR A 167 5.97 8.56 -0.47
C THR A 167 5.38 9.66 0.41
N ALA A 168 6.21 10.54 1.00
CA ALA A 168 5.73 11.69 1.76
C ALA A 168 4.93 12.67 0.87
N TRP A 169 5.37 12.92 -0.36
CA TRP A 169 4.65 13.75 -1.32
C TRP A 169 3.32 13.11 -1.73
N GLY A 170 3.31 11.82 -2.05
CA GLY A 170 2.08 11.08 -2.36
C GLY A 170 1.09 11.10 -1.19
N TRP A 171 1.59 10.93 0.03
CA TRP A 171 0.79 11.03 1.25
C TRP A 171 0.22 12.43 1.46
N GLN A 172 1.02 13.47 1.23
CA GLN A 172 0.55 14.85 1.28
C GLN A 172 -0.51 15.13 0.21
N MET A 173 -0.38 14.56 -0.99
CA MET A 173 -1.37 14.70 -2.05
C MET A 173 -2.72 14.11 -1.63
N VAL A 174 -2.72 12.95 -0.98
CA VAL A 174 -3.95 12.34 -0.42
C VAL A 174 -4.52 13.19 0.71
N LEU A 175 -3.70 13.64 1.66
CA LEU A 175 -4.16 14.45 2.79
C LEU A 175 -4.72 15.82 2.37
N ARG A 176 -4.22 16.40 1.26
CA ARG A 176 -4.76 17.62 0.66
C ARG A 176 -6.23 17.47 0.25
N TRP A 177 -6.65 16.29 -0.21
CA TRP A 177 -8.05 16.04 -0.59
C TRP A 177 -8.98 16.03 0.63
N PHE A 178 -8.44 15.72 1.81
CA PHE A 178 -9.17 15.75 3.08
C PHE A 178 -9.03 17.08 3.83
N GLY A 179 -8.47 18.13 3.21
CA GLY A 179 -8.30 19.45 3.81
C GLY A 179 -7.33 19.49 5.02
N LYS A 180 -6.63 18.39 5.32
CA LYS A 180 -5.69 18.31 6.43
C LYS A 180 -4.28 18.59 5.93
N GLN A 181 -3.74 19.76 6.28
CA GLN A 181 -2.33 20.06 6.04
C GLN A 181 -1.50 19.58 7.22
N GLN A 182 -0.82 18.45 7.06
CA GLN A 182 0.23 18.02 8.00
C GLN A 182 1.58 18.23 7.36
N ALA A 183 2.43 19.03 8.01
CA ALA A 183 3.83 19.15 7.65
C ALA A 183 4.53 17.84 8.03
N VAL A 184 4.75 16.96 7.05
CA VAL A 184 5.63 15.80 7.24
C VAL A 184 7.06 16.32 7.25
N ALA A 185 7.57 16.65 8.44
CA ALA A 185 8.95 17.03 8.65
C ALA A 185 9.84 15.80 8.52
N VAL A 186 10.31 15.53 7.30
CA VAL A 186 11.38 14.55 7.09
C VAL A 186 12.67 15.20 7.60
N HIS A 187 13.05 14.92 8.85
CA HIS A 187 14.30 15.40 9.43
C HIS A 187 15.49 14.75 8.69
N GLN A 188 16.01 15.45 7.68
CA GLN A 188 17.09 14.96 6.82
C GLN A 188 18.44 15.48 7.32
N THR A 189 18.98 14.85 8.35
CA THR A 189 20.41 14.99 8.64
C THR A 189 21.20 14.18 7.62
N MET A 190 21.99 14.88 6.79
CA MET A 190 23.09 14.23 6.09
C MET A 190 23.98 13.56 7.15
N PRO A 191 24.30 12.26 7.05
CA PRO A 191 25.41 11.74 7.80
C PRO A 191 26.64 12.57 7.40
N PRO A 192 27.46 13.04 8.37
CA PRO A 192 28.55 13.98 8.11
C PRO A 192 29.64 13.45 7.16
N PHE A 193 29.54 12.20 6.72
CA PHE A 193 30.55 11.46 5.97
C PHE A 193 30.53 11.72 4.45
N PHE A 194 29.45 12.27 3.87
CA PHE A 194 29.33 12.50 2.41
C PHE A 194 29.80 13.91 1.98
N ASN A 195 31.08 14.22 2.21
CA ASN A 195 31.73 15.46 1.73
C ASN A 195 32.55 15.19 0.44
N LYS A 196 33.10 16.22 -0.22
CA LYS A 196 34.01 16.10 -1.38
C LYS A 196 35.15 15.09 -1.15
N GLY A 197 35.65 14.99 0.08
CA GLY A 197 36.66 14.00 0.46
C GLY A 197 36.24 12.55 0.24
N TYR A 198 34.95 12.23 0.39
CA TYR A 198 34.41 10.89 0.16
C TYR A 198 34.61 10.41 -1.29
N TRP A 199 34.30 11.29 -2.25
CA TRP A 199 34.44 11.02 -3.67
C TRP A 199 35.91 10.84 -4.06
N LEU A 200 36.80 11.62 -3.45
CA LEU A 200 38.24 11.47 -3.63
C LEU A 200 38.74 10.12 -3.11
N VAL A 201 38.36 9.73 -1.89
CA VAL A 201 38.77 8.44 -1.30
C VAL A 201 38.25 7.27 -2.14
N THR A 202 37.00 7.34 -2.57
CA THR A 202 36.38 6.30 -3.40
C THR A 202 37.08 6.17 -4.75
N ALA A 203 37.34 7.30 -5.44
CA ALA A 203 38.06 7.32 -6.71
C ALA A 203 39.50 6.82 -6.56
N LEU A 204 40.19 7.21 -5.49
CA LEU A 204 41.55 6.74 -5.19
C LEU A 204 41.58 5.23 -4.94
N LEU A 205 40.63 4.68 -4.17
CA LEU A 205 40.56 3.23 -3.93
C LEU A 205 40.34 2.44 -5.23
N ILE A 206 39.43 2.90 -6.10
CA ILE A 206 39.16 2.27 -7.38
C ILE A 206 40.38 2.39 -8.31
N ALA A 207 40.98 3.59 -8.41
CA ALA A 207 42.14 3.83 -9.25
C ALA A 207 43.36 3.01 -8.79
N LEU A 208 43.62 2.97 -7.48
CA LEU A 208 44.70 2.19 -6.89
C LEU A 208 44.46 0.69 -7.10
N GLY A 209 43.23 0.21 -6.88
CA GLY A 209 42.88 -1.19 -7.12
C GLY A 209 43.04 -1.58 -8.59
N MET A 210 42.58 -0.75 -9.53
CA MET A 210 42.78 -0.97 -10.97
C MET A 210 44.27 -0.99 -11.34
N LEU A 211 45.07 -0.09 -10.76
CA LEU A 211 46.51 -0.04 -11.02
C LEU A 211 47.20 -1.31 -10.54
N LEU A 212 46.87 -1.82 -9.35
CA LEU A 212 47.41 -3.09 -8.83
C LEU A 212 47.02 -4.29 -9.70
N VAL A 213 45.78 -4.34 -10.20
CA VAL A 213 45.34 -5.39 -11.14
C VAL A 213 46.10 -5.30 -12.47
N VAL A 214 46.27 -4.10 -13.02
CA VAL A 214 47.02 -3.91 -14.28
C VAL A 214 48.49 -4.27 -14.10
N SER A 215 49.11 -3.89 -12.98
CA SER A 215 50.49 -4.28 -12.65
C SER A 215 50.63 -5.79 -12.49
N ALA A 216 49.67 -6.47 -11.85
CA ALA A 216 49.64 -7.92 -11.74
C ALA A 216 49.55 -8.61 -13.12
N CYS A 217 48.66 -8.15 -14.00
CA CYS A 217 48.55 -8.65 -15.36
C CYS A 217 49.83 -8.42 -16.17
N GLY A 218 50.48 -7.25 -16.00
CA GLY A 218 51.76 -6.96 -16.65
C GLY A 218 52.89 -7.90 -16.21
N LEU A 219 52.94 -8.26 -14.93
CA LEU A 219 53.91 -9.23 -14.39
C LEU A 219 53.70 -10.66 -14.91
N ASN A 220 52.48 -10.98 -15.35
CA ASN A 220 52.10 -12.31 -15.83
C ASN A 220 51.98 -12.39 -17.37
N GLY A 221 52.61 -11.46 -18.10
CA GLY A 221 52.59 -11.44 -19.56
C GLY A 221 51.20 -11.20 -20.16
N TRP A 222 50.34 -10.44 -19.48
CA TRP A 222 48.93 -10.16 -19.83
C TRP A 222 47.99 -11.37 -19.78
N HIS A 223 48.45 -12.50 -19.24
CA HIS A 223 47.57 -13.62 -18.91
C HIS A 223 46.88 -13.37 -17.57
N ILE A 224 45.55 -13.55 -17.55
CA ILE A 224 44.77 -13.54 -16.30
C ILE A 224 45.39 -14.60 -15.38
N PRO A 225 45.83 -14.24 -14.16
CA PRO A 225 46.45 -15.20 -13.26
C PRO A 225 45.44 -16.32 -12.98
N ALA A 226 45.75 -17.52 -13.47
CA ALA A 226 44.85 -18.65 -13.38
C ALA A 226 44.68 -19.03 -11.90
N VAL A 227 43.45 -19.03 -11.41
CA VAL A 227 43.10 -19.72 -10.16
C VAL A 227 43.42 -21.19 -10.39
N SER A 228 44.33 -21.77 -9.60
CA SER A 228 44.63 -23.19 -9.74
C SER A 228 43.36 -24.01 -9.45
N ASP A 229 43.12 -25.08 -10.22
CA ASP A 229 41.96 -25.95 -10.04
C ASP A 229 41.85 -26.46 -8.59
N ALA A 230 42.99 -26.68 -7.94
CA ALA A 230 43.07 -27.05 -6.52
C ALA A 230 42.49 -25.98 -5.58
N ALA A 231 42.70 -24.70 -5.87
CA ALA A 231 42.12 -23.60 -5.09
C ALA A 231 40.60 -23.49 -5.31
N MET A 232 40.12 -23.67 -6.55
CA MET A 232 38.67 -23.73 -6.82
C MET A 232 38.02 -24.91 -6.09
N HIS A 233 38.61 -26.10 -6.12
CA HIS A 233 38.07 -27.26 -5.42
C HIS A 233 38.06 -27.10 -3.90
N HIS A 234 39.08 -26.47 -3.31
CA HIS A 234 39.11 -26.19 -1.87
C HIS A 234 37.99 -25.23 -1.45
N TRP A 235 37.79 -24.13 -2.18
CA TRP A 235 36.71 -23.17 -1.89
C TRP A 235 35.32 -23.76 -2.18
N TYR A 236 35.18 -24.51 -3.29
CA TYR A 236 33.94 -25.21 -3.62
C TYR A 236 33.54 -26.20 -2.51
N ASN A 237 34.47 -27.01 -2.02
CA ASN A 237 34.21 -27.96 -0.93
C ASN A 237 33.99 -27.26 0.42
N ALA A 238 34.65 -26.13 0.69
CA ALA A 238 34.44 -25.35 1.91
C ALA A 238 33.04 -24.71 1.98
N PHE A 239 32.44 -24.37 0.83
CA PHE A 239 31.08 -23.82 0.75
C PHE A 239 30.01 -24.86 0.40
N ASN A 240 30.41 -26.09 0.06
CA ASN A 240 29.49 -27.17 -0.25
C ASN A 240 29.09 -27.93 1.02
N PHE A 241 27.96 -27.53 1.62
CA PHE A 241 27.41 -28.16 2.83
C PHE A 241 26.94 -29.62 2.64
N THR A 242 27.04 -30.17 1.43
CA THR A 242 26.60 -31.53 1.08
C THR A 242 27.75 -32.55 0.95
N ALA A 243 29.01 -32.13 1.08
CA ALA A 243 30.14 -33.06 1.01
C ALA A 243 30.26 -33.88 2.32
N PRO A 244 30.28 -35.23 2.28
CA PRO A 244 30.61 -36.03 3.45
C PRO A 244 32.07 -35.75 3.86
N ARG A 245 32.27 -35.48 5.15
CA ARG A 245 33.58 -35.22 5.76
C ARG A 245 34.49 -36.43 5.67
#